data_AF-A0A5N7ARY6-F1
#
_entry.id   AF-A0A5N7ARY6-F1
#
_cell.length_a   1.000
_cell.length_b   1.000
_cell.length_c   1.000
_cell.angle_alpha   90.00
_cell.angle_beta   90.00
_cell.angle_gamma   90.00
#
_symmetry.space_group_name_H-M   'P 1'
#
loop_
_entity.id
_entity.type
_entity.pdbx_description
1 polymer ?
#
loop_
_entity_poly.entity_id
_entity_poly.type
_entity_poly.pdbx_seq_one_letter_code
_entity_poly.pdbx_strand_id
1 'polypeptide(L)'
;MDEAPPANDAESDHGRIVVHSEYQDQMRDVLRKYRYAKQHNRLLLLPFTNVSEYLFELRSLATLMRPLGPNALFYLAAAVSDFFIPSDRMSEHKIQSSELPKNLNNEEAIDPSDIYTGGIPQETQPPTHSKKLIIDLDPVPKFLHQLVDGWAPDGSMVVSFKLETDPNLLVYKARTALQRYAHHLVIGNLLSTRKWEVVFVTPDAPYERWIRVPKSKRSKSISGAEEQVGLAEAKTAGGPAAPKNGETGGDNEQGQDSIREGMEIEALIIPELVKLHSNMIAKHNAPA
;
A
#
# COMPACT_ATOMS: atom_id res chain seq x y z
N MET A 1 -8.38 -25.94 14.64
CA MET A 1 -7.18 -25.91 15.49
C MET A 1 -6.95 -24.45 15.86
N ASP A 2 -7.18 -23.95 17.06
CA ASP A 2 -7.84 -24.41 18.28
C ASP A 2 -8.53 -23.17 18.85
N GLU A 3 -9.85 -23.21 19.02
CA GLU A 3 -10.56 -22.19 19.77
C GLU A 3 -10.47 -22.59 21.24
N ALA A 4 -9.78 -21.78 22.05
CA ALA A 4 -9.60 -22.05 23.47
C ALA A 4 -10.98 -22.18 24.16
N PRO A 5 -11.19 -23.21 25.01
CA PRO A 5 -12.45 -23.39 25.73
C PRO A 5 -12.68 -22.24 26.73
N PRO A 6 -13.91 -22.01 27.19
CA PRO A 6 -14.17 -21.02 28.24
C PRO A 6 -13.39 -21.42 29.49
N ALA A 7 -12.42 -20.58 29.87
CA ALA A 7 -11.60 -20.80 31.06
C ALA A 7 -12.50 -20.80 32.30
N ASN A 8 -12.56 -21.94 32.99
CA ASN A 8 -13.00 -22.00 34.37
C ASN A 8 -12.04 -21.16 35.21
N ASP A 9 -12.59 -20.23 35.99
CA ASP A 9 -11.89 -19.43 36.98
C ASP A 9 -11.27 -20.36 38.05
N ALA A 10 -10.03 -20.76 37.84
CA ALA A 10 -9.17 -21.36 38.85
C ALA A 10 -7.81 -20.67 38.78
N GLU A 11 -7.60 -19.77 39.74
CA GLU A 11 -6.34 -19.21 40.24
C GLU A 11 -5.09 -19.38 39.35
N SER A 12 -4.80 -18.33 38.57
CA SER A 12 -3.42 -18.00 38.18
C SER A 12 -3.16 -16.55 38.57
N ASP A 13 -2.16 -16.35 39.44
CA ASP A 13 -1.69 -15.08 40.05
C ASP A 13 -1.00 -14.13 39.06
N HIS A 14 -1.59 -13.97 37.87
CA HIS A 14 -1.20 -13.00 36.88
C HIS A 14 -2.38 -12.05 36.70
N GLY A 15 -2.24 -10.82 37.20
CA GLY A 15 -3.28 -9.79 37.13
C GLY A 15 -3.90 -9.71 35.74
N ARG A 16 -5.23 -9.56 35.70
CA ARG A 16 -5.99 -9.43 34.46
C ARG A 16 -5.34 -8.36 33.59
N ILE A 17 -5.00 -8.71 32.35
CA ILE A 17 -4.48 -7.73 31.39
C ILE A 17 -5.62 -6.73 31.09
N VAL A 18 -5.47 -5.50 31.55
CA VAL A 18 -6.45 -4.42 31.36
C VAL A 18 -5.80 -3.32 30.52
N VAL A 19 -6.50 -2.87 29.49
CA VAL A 19 -6.09 -1.72 28.67
C VAL A 19 -6.19 -0.45 29.52
N HIS A 20 -5.24 0.49 29.35
CA HIS A 20 -5.30 1.80 30.00
C HIS A 20 -6.66 2.47 29.75
N SER A 21 -7.22 3.06 30.82
CA SER A 21 -8.60 3.60 30.83
C SER A 21 -8.88 4.57 29.69
N GLU A 22 -7.88 5.36 29.29
CA GLU A 22 -7.97 6.32 28.19
C GLU A 22 -8.25 5.70 26.81
N TYR A 23 -7.86 4.44 26.58
CA TYR A 23 -8.05 3.74 25.30
C TYR A 23 -9.15 2.68 25.36
N GLN A 24 -9.72 2.40 26.54
CA GLN A 24 -10.65 1.28 26.73
C GLN A 24 -11.87 1.36 25.83
N ASP A 25 -12.48 2.53 25.69
CA ASP A 25 -13.71 2.68 24.91
C ASP A 25 -13.43 2.54 23.40
N GLN A 26 -12.35 3.14 22.90
CA GLN A 26 -11.92 2.99 21.51
C GLN A 26 -11.56 1.53 21.19
N MET A 27 -10.76 0.89 22.04
CA MET A 27 -10.36 -0.52 21.86
C MET A 27 -11.58 -1.44 21.91
N ARG A 28 -12.56 -1.15 22.77
CA ARG A 28 -13.80 -1.93 22.88
C ARG A 28 -14.63 -1.83 21.61
N ASP A 29 -14.74 -0.64 21.02
CA ASP A 29 -15.47 -0.45 19.75
C ASP A 29 -14.79 -1.18 18.59
N VAL A 30 -13.47 -1.02 18.44
CA VAL A 30 -12.68 -1.72 17.41
C VAL A 30 -12.78 -3.23 17.57
N LEU A 31 -12.67 -3.76 18.79
CA LEU A 31 -12.78 -5.19 19.07
C LEU A 31 -14.17 -5.73 18.74
N ARG A 32 -15.24 -4.97 19.01
CA ARG A 32 -16.62 -5.34 18.63
C ARG A 32 -16.76 -5.43 17.12
N LYS A 33 -16.28 -4.42 16.38
CA LYS A 33 -16.30 -4.41 14.91
C LYS A 33 -15.51 -5.57 14.32
N TYR A 34 -14.31 -5.85 14.84
CA TYR A 34 -13.48 -6.98 14.43
C TYR A 34 -14.18 -8.32 14.66
N ARG A 35 -14.71 -8.56 15.87
CA ARG A 35 -15.44 -9.80 16.20
C ARG A 35 -16.67 -9.97 15.33
N TYR A 36 -17.43 -8.90 15.11
CA TYR A 36 -18.59 -8.93 14.22
C TYR A 36 -18.20 -9.33 12.79
N ALA A 37 -17.14 -8.74 12.24
CA ALA A 37 -16.66 -9.07 10.90
C ALA A 37 -16.18 -10.53 10.79
N LYS A 38 -15.50 -11.05 11.81
CA LYS A 38 -15.04 -12.44 11.88
C LYS A 38 -16.20 -13.44 12.00
N GLN A 39 -17.15 -13.19 12.90
CA GLN A 39 -18.31 -14.06 13.12
C GLN A 39 -19.21 -14.15 11.88
N HIS A 40 -19.28 -13.10 11.07
CA HIS A 40 -20.10 -13.06 9.85
C HIS A 40 -19.31 -13.36 8.56
N ASN A 41 -18.08 -13.89 8.67
CA ASN A 41 -17.22 -14.24 7.53
C ASN A 41 -17.00 -13.07 6.54
N ARG A 42 -16.90 -11.84 7.04
CA ARG A 42 -16.67 -10.62 6.24
C ARG A 42 -15.21 -10.17 6.18
N LEU A 43 -14.33 -10.85 6.92
CA LEU A 43 -12.90 -10.50 7.02
C LEU A 43 -12.01 -11.75 7.02
N LEU A 44 -11.34 -11.97 5.89
CA LEU A 44 -10.27 -12.94 5.75
C LEU A 44 -8.92 -12.21 5.83
N LEU A 45 -7.99 -12.71 6.66
CA LEU A 45 -6.65 -12.16 6.79
C LEU A 45 -5.66 -13.17 6.20
N LEU A 46 -4.90 -12.75 5.20
CA LEU A 46 -3.89 -13.56 4.52
C LEU A 46 -2.54 -12.84 4.63
N PRO A 47 -1.61 -13.33 5.45
CA PRO A 47 -0.29 -12.72 5.59
C PRO A 47 0.62 -13.13 4.44
N PHE A 48 1.39 -12.18 3.92
CA PHE A 48 2.52 -12.41 3.01
C PHE A 48 3.73 -11.64 3.52
N THR A 49 4.93 -12.07 3.15
CA THR A 49 6.19 -11.43 3.57
C THR A 49 7.02 -10.98 2.37
N ASN A 50 7.16 -11.84 1.35
CA ASN A 50 7.99 -11.55 0.19
C ASN A 50 7.16 -11.25 -1.07
N VAL A 51 7.83 -10.73 -2.10
CA VAL A 51 7.18 -10.36 -3.37
C VAL A 51 6.62 -11.59 -4.10
N SER A 52 7.28 -12.74 -3.99
CA SER A 52 6.83 -13.98 -4.64
C SER A 52 5.50 -14.45 -4.05
N GLU A 53 5.39 -14.54 -2.72
CA GLU A 53 4.17 -14.85 -1.98
C GLU A 53 3.04 -13.90 -2.38
N TYR A 54 3.30 -12.59 -2.34
CA TYR A 54 2.32 -11.58 -2.75
C TYR A 54 1.77 -11.85 -4.16
N LEU A 55 2.64 -12.13 -5.14
CA LEU A 55 2.23 -12.37 -6.52
C LEU A 55 1.42 -13.67 -6.68
N PHE A 56 1.85 -14.76 -6.03
CA PHE A 56 1.15 -16.04 -6.09
C PHE A 56 -0.21 -15.99 -5.39
N GLU A 57 -0.28 -15.35 -4.22
CA GLU A 57 -1.52 -15.17 -3.48
C GLU A 57 -2.50 -14.27 -4.25
N LEU A 58 -2.04 -13.13 -4.77
CA LEU A 58 -2.88 -12.22 -5.54
C LEU A 58 -3.47 -12.91 -6.77
N ARG A 59 -2.66 -13.67 -7.52
CA ARG A 59 -3.12 -14.44 -8.68
C ARG A 59 -4.18 -15.48 -8.29
N SER A 60 -3.94 -16.20 -7.19
CA SER A 60 -4.84 -17.25 -6.70
C SER A 60 -6.18 -16.65 -6.28
N LEU A 61 -6.15 -15.56 -5.50
CA LEU A 61 -7.35 -14.83 -5.07
C LEU A 61 -8.13 -14.26 -6.25
N ALA A 62 -7.45 -13.62 -7.21
CA ALA A 62 -8.10 -13.06 -8.38
C ALA A 62 -8.85 -14.14 -9.19
N THR A 63 -8.23 -15.32 -9.36
CA THR A 63 -8.84 -16.45 -10.05
C THR A 63 -10.04 -17.01 -9.27
N LEU A 64 -9.93 -17.12 -7.94
CA LEU A 64 -11.01 -17.60 -7.08
C LEU A 64 -12.19 -16.62 -7.02
N MET A 65 -11.94 -15.32 -7.21
CA MET A 65 -12.97 -14.28 -7.22
C MET A 65 -13.77 -14.24 -8.52
N ARG A 66 -13.41 -15.00 -9.57
CA ARG A 66 -14.09 -14.99 -10.88
C ARG A 66 -15.62 -15.07 -10.82
N PRO A 67 -16.24 -15.90 -9.95
CA PRO A 67 -17.71 -15.97 -9.84
C PRO A 67 -18.39 -14.66 -9.39
N LEU A 68 -17.64 -13.70 -8.83
CA LEU A 68 -18.20 -12.42 -8.38
C LEU A 68 -18.45 -11.44 -9.54
N GLY A 69 -17.74 -11.62 -10.67
CA GLY A 69 -17.81 -10.75 -11.84
C GLY A 69 -17.69 -9.26 -11.48
N PRO A 70 -18.66 -8.40 -11.87
CA PRO A 70 -18.58 -6.96 -11.61
C PRO A 70 -18.67 -6.58 -10.14
N ASN A 71 -19.13 -7.48 -9.27
CA ASN A 71 -19.19 -7.22 -7.83
C ASN A 71 -17.80 -7.33 -7.15
N ALA A 72 -16.80 -7.86 -7.85
CA ALA A 72 -15.43 -7.88 -7.33
C ALA A 72 -14.78 -6.50 -7.43
N LEU A 73 -13.99 -6.16 -6.41
CA LEU A 73 -13.14 -4.97 -6.37
C LEU A 73 -11.75 -5.34 -5.85
N PHE A 74 -10.72 -4.91 -6.56
CA PHE A 74 -9.33 -4.97 -6.12
C PHE A 74 -8.88 -3.59 -5.64
N TYR A 75 -8.48 -3.51 -4.38
CA TYR A 75 -7.90 -2.30 -3.77
C TYR A 75 -6.42 -2.54 -3.48
N LEU A 76 -5.56 -2.27 -4.47
CA LEU A 76 -4.15 -2.66 -4.46
C LEU A 76 -3.27 -1.59 -3.81
N ALA A 77 -3.32 -1.50 -2.49
CA ALA A 77 -2.57 -0.52 -1.69
C ALA A 77 -1.20 -1.00 -1.20
N ALA A 78 -0.79 -2.23 -1.52
CA ALA A 78 0.50 -2.78 -1.11
C ALA A 78 1.67 -2.05 -1.82
N ALA A 79 2.73 -1.75 -1.06
CA ALA A 79 3.99 -1.27 -1.61
C ALA A 79 4.82 -2.46 -2.09
N VAL A 80 4.56 -2.90 -3.32
CA VAL A 80 5.23 -4.05 -3.94
C VAL A 80 6.62 -3.65 -4.43
N SER A 81 7.63 -4.48 -4.19
CA SER A 81 8.98 -4.25 -4.69
C SER A 81 8.99 -4.13 -6.22
N ASP A 82 9.66 -3.09 -6.74
CA ASP A 82 9.86 -2.92 -8.19
C ASP A 82 10.97 -3.83 -8.75
N PHE A 83 11.85 -4.32 -7.87
CA PHE A 83 13.00 -5.15 -8.22
C PHE A 83 13.10 -6.36 -7.27
N PHE A 84 13.68 -7.47 -7.74
CA PHE A 84 13.88 -8.71 -6.98
C PHE A 84 15.17 -9.43 -7.39
N ILE A 85 15.60 -10.40 -6.58
CA ILE A 85 16.70 -11.32 -6.91
C ILE A 85 16.06 -12.65 -7.35
N PRO A 86 16.30 -13.12 -8.59
CA PRO A 86 15.87 -14.44 -9.02
C PRO A 86 16.41 -15.54 -8.10
N SER A 87 15.61 -16.57 -7.83
CA SER A 87 15.96 -17.64 -6.88
C SER A 87 17.24 -18.38 -7.26
N ASP A 88 17.52 -18.49 -8.55
CA ASP A 88 18.74 -19.08 -9.12
C ASP A 88 20.01 -18.24 -8.86
N ARG A 89 19.87 -16.96 -8.51
CA ARG A 89 20.98 -16.06 -8.14
C ARG A 89 21.02 -15.72 -6.65
N MET A 90 20.10 -16.27 -5.85
CA MET A 90 20.01 -15.94 -4.43
C MET A 90 21.05 -16.74 -3.63
N SER A 91 21.95 -16.06 -2.93
CA SER A 91 22.92 -16.72 -2.06
C SER A 91 22.23 -17.43 -0.89
N GLU A 92 22.58 -18.69 -0.65
CA GLU A 92 22.02 -19.47 0.48
C GLU A 92 22.52 -18.98 1.84
N HIS A 93 23.71 -18.40 1.87
CA HIS A 93 24.36 -17.91 3.08
C HIS A 93 24.54 -16.41 3.05
N LYS A 94 24.71 -15.83 4.24
CA LYS A 94 25.01 -14.41 4.41
C LYS A 94 26.20 -14.02 3.53
N ILE A 95 26.02 -12.99 2.70
CA ILE A 95 27.09 -12.41 1.88
C ILE A 95 28.17 -11.86 2.81
N GLN A 96 29.41 -12.31 2.61
CA GLN A 96 30.52 -12.04 3.51
C GLN A 96 31.21 -10.71 3.15
N SER A 97 31.50 -9.89 4.17
CA SER A 97 32.23 -8.63 4.01
C SER A 97 33.71 -8.82 4.33
N SER A 98 34.50 -9.40 3.40
CA SER A 98 35.98 -9.41 3.39
C SER A 98 36.75 -9.93 4.63
N GLU A 99 36.09 -10.39 5.70
CA GLU A 99 36.72 -10.89 6.93
C GLU A 99 36.42 -12.38 7.12
N LEU A 100 37.00 -13.23 6.28
CA LEU A 100 37.06 -14.67 6.54
C LEU A 100 38.34 -15.00 7.33
N PRO A 101 38.27 -15.70 8.47
CA PRO A 101 39.45 -16.14 9.21
C PRO A 101 40.35 -17.02 8.34
N LYS A 102 41.66 -16.73 8.30
CA LYS A 102 42.68 -17.45 7.50
C LYS A 102 42.83 -18.95 7.79
N ASN A 103 42.09 -19.47 8.78
CA ASN A 103 42.16 -20.85 9.24
C ASN A 103 41.00 -21.74 8.73
N LEU A 104 40.07 -21.18 7.93
CA LEU A 104 39.07 -21.96 7.20
C LEU A 104 39.65 -22.34 5.84
N ASN A 105 40.08 -23.59 5.69
CA ASN A 105 40.60 -24.11 4.43
C ASN A 105 39.47 -24.22 3.38
N ASN A 106 39.41 -23.24 2.48
CA ASN A 106 39.14 -23.28 1.03
C ASN A 106 38.36 -24.46 0.37
N GLU A 107 37.20 -24.86 0.87
CA GLU A 107 36.17 -25.50 0.01
C GLU A 107 34.76 -24.90 0.13
N GLU A 108 34.46 -24.14 1.20
CA GLU A 108 33.13 -23.53 1.43
C GLU A 108 33.13 -22.00 1.36
N ALA A 109 34.26 -21.39 1.02
CA ALA A 109 34.37 -19.95 0.85
C ALA A 109 33.93 -19.55 -0.56
N ILE A 110 32.76 -18.91 -0.65
CA ILE A 110 32.24 -18.27 -1.86
C ILE A 110 33.32 -17.35 -2.45
N ASP A 111 33.68 -17.58 -3.72
CA ASP A 111 34.76 -16.85 -4.40
C ASP A 111 34.41 -15.35 -4.42
N PRO A 112 35.37 -14.41 -4.29
CA PRO A 112 35.09 -12.98 -4.44
C PRO A 112 34.37 -12.61 -5.75
N SER A 113 34.47 -13.46 -6.77
CA SER A 113 33.68 -13.37 -8.01
C SER A 113 32.20 -13.76 -7.87
N ASP A 114 31.81 -14.46 -6.80
CA ASP A 114 30.44 -14.86 -6.45
C ASP A 114 29.75 -13.89 -5.46
N ILE A 115 30.45 -12.84 -4.98
CA ILE A 115 29.84 -11.67 -4.29
C ILE A 115 29.10 -10.76 -5.31
N TYR A 116 29.15 -11.14 -6.58
CA TYR A 116 28.49 -10.52 -7.70
C TYR A 116 27.17 -11.25 -7.98
N THR A 117 26.04 -10.56 -7.80
CA THR A 117 24.70 -11.15 -8.07
C THR A 117 24.31 -11.14 -9.55
N GLY A 118 25.28 -10.96 -10.48
CA GLY A 118 25.15 -11.26 -11.91
C GLY A 118 24.49 -10.16 -12.75
N GLY A 119 25.26 -9.53 -13.65
CA GLY A 119 24.76 -8.62 -14.68
C GLY A 119 25.75 -8.27 -15.81
N ILE A 120 25.73 -9.09 -16.88
CA ILE A 120 26.45 -9.01 -18.18
C ILE A 120 27.84 -9.68 -18.23
N PRO A 121 28.07 -10.70 -19.11
CA PRO A 121 29.34 -11.46 -19.23
C PRO A 121 30.57 -10.67 -19.70
N GLN A 122 30.50 -9.35 -19.85
CA GLN A 122 31.50 -8.57 -20.61
C GLN A 122 32.47 -7.73 -19.76
N GLU A 123 32.33 -7.70 -18.43
CA GLU A 123 33.33 -7.08 -17.55
C GLU A 123 34.19 -8.14 -16.87
N THR A 124 35.32 -8.43 -17.52
CA THR A 124 36.19 -9.59 -17.27
C THR A 124 36.98 -9.59 -15.96
N GLN A 125 36.83 -8.66 -15.02
CA GLN A 125 37.58 -8.71 -13.76
C GLN A 125 36.79 -8.12 -12.58
N PRO A 126 36.60 -8.88 -11.47
CA PRO A 126 36.04 -8.32 -10.26
C PRO A 126 36.96 -7.21 -9.73
N PRO A 127 36.43 -6.06 -9.27
CA PRO A 127 37.24 -4.97 -8.76
C PRO A 127 38.02 -5.44 -7.53
N THR A 128 39.32 -5.67 -7.73
CA THR A 128 40.25 -5.98 -6.67
C THR A 128 40.22 -4.84 -5.64
N HIS A 129 39.90 -5.17 -4.38
CA HIS A 129 40.00 -4.28 -3.21
C HIS A 129 38.91 -3.20 -2.98
N SER A 130 37.72 -3.26 -3.59
CA SER A 130 36.67 -2.32 -3.20
C SER A 130 35.91 -2.79 -1.95
N LYS A 131 35.88 -1.98 -0.88
CA LYS A 131 35.03 -2.19 0.33
C LYS A 131 33.52 -2.03 0.03
N LYS A 132 33.09 -2.21 -1.21
CA LYS A 132 31.74 -1.89 -1.69
C LYS A 132 30.96 -3.19 -1.91
N LEU A 133 29.70 -3.17 -1.52
CA LEU A 133 28.71 -4.18 -1.89
C LEU A 133 27.93 -3.66 -3.10
N ILE A 134 27.92 -4.43 -4.19
CA ILE A 134 27.11 -4.15 -5.39
C ILE A 134 26.00 -5.21 -5.41
N ILE A 135 24.75 -4.77 -5.58
CA ILE A 135 23.58 -5.66 -5.63
C ILE A 135 22.86 -5.41 -6.96
N ASP A 136 22.89 -6.41 -7.82
CA ASP A 136 22.19 -6.43 -9.10
C ASP A 136 20.82 -7.07 -8.93
N LEU A 137 19.77 -6.29 -9.23
CA LEU A 137 18.37 -6.67 -9.07
C LEU A 137 17.65 -6.65 -10.42
N ASP A 138 16.79 -7.62 -10.62
CA ASP A 138 15.96 -7.72 -11.83
C ASP A 138 14.64 -6.98 -11.60
N PRO A 139 14.09 -6.31 -12.63
CA PRO A 139 12.78 -5.68 -12.51
C PRO A 139 11.69 -6.74 -12.32
N VAL A 140 10.79 -6.52 -11.36
CA VAL A 140 9.63 -7.38 -11.16
C VAL A 140 8.72 -7.28 -12.39
N PRO A 141 8.24 -8.42 -12.93
CA PRO A 141 7.31 -8.43 -14.06
C PRO A 141 6.09 -7.53 -13.79
N LYS A 142 5.59 -6.85 -14.83
CA LYS A 142 4.46 -5.94 -14.70
C LYS A 142 3.14 -6.72 -14.56
N PHE A 143 2.89 -7.23 -13.35
CA PHE A 143 1.76 -8.13 -13.03
C PHE A 143 0.39 -7.45 -13.11
N LEU A 144 0.31 -6.12 -12.94
CA LEU A 144 -0.97 -5.40 -13.02
C LEU A 144 -1.67 -5.60 -14.37
N HIS A 145 -0.90 -5.68 -15.46
CA HIS A 145 -1.44 -6.00 -16.77
C HIS A 145 -2.05 -7.39 -16.79
N GLN A 146 -1.35 -8.40 -16.27
CA GLN A 146 -1.84 -9.78 -16.21
C GLN A 146 -3.06 -9.93 -15.29
N LEU A 147 -3.11 -9.13 -14.22
CA LEU A 147 -4.25 -9.09 -13.33
C LEU A 147 -5.50 -8.62 -14.09
N VAL A 148 -5.42 -7.47 -14.77
CA VAL A 148 -6.55 -6.89 -15.51
C VAL A 148 -6.94 -7.73 -16.72
N ASP A 149 -5.97 -8.22 -17.48
CA ASP A 149 -6.22 -8.89 -18.77
C ASP A 149 -6.62 -10.37 -18.64
N GLY A 150 -6.48 -11.01 -17.48
CA GLY A 150 -6.81 -12.43 -17.39
C GLY A 150 -6.97 -13.08 -16.02
N TRP A 151 -6.50 -12.48 -14.93
CA TRP A 151 -6.70 -13.09 -13.61
C TRP A 151 -7.98 -12.59 -12.93
N ALA A 152 -8.25 -11.30 -13.02
CA ALA A 152 -9.39 -10.67 -12.39
C ALA A 152 -10.72 -11.14 -13.02
N PRO A 153 -11.83 -11.10 -12.27
CA PRO A 153 -13.16 -11.37 -12.80
C PRO A 153 -13.56 -10.36 -13.88
N ASP A 154 -14.30 -10.82 -14.88
CA ASP A 154 -14.83 -9.95 -15.94
C ASP A 154 -15.72 -8.85 -15.34
N GLY A 155 -15.49 -7.62 -15.79
CA GLY A 155 -16.22 -6.45 -15.31
C GLY A 155 -15.88 -6.03 -13.88
N SER A 156 -14.89 -6.64 -13.21
CA SER A 156 -14.46 -6.25 -11.86
C SER A 156 -13.72 -4.92 -11.83
N MET A 157 -13.86 -4.18 -10.72
CA MET A 157 -13.17 -2.91 -10.55
C MET A 157 -11.74 -3.14 -10.03
N VAL A 158 -10.76 -2.53 -10.70
CA VAL A 158 -9.35 -2.58 -10.28
C VAL A 158 -8.89 -1.18 -9.94
N VAL A 159 -8.49 -0.99 -8.68
CA VAL A 159 -7.94 0.25 -8.12
C VAL A 159 -6.49 0.02 -7.75
N SER A 160 -5.60 0.87 -8.27
CA SER A 160 -4.17 0.82 -7.93
C SER A 160 -3.73 2.09 -7.20
N PHE A 161 -2.65 1.99 -6.44
CA PHE A 161 -2.05 3.12 -5.74
C PHE A 161 -0.77 3.58 -6.41
N LYS A 162 -0.55 4.90 -6.41
CA LYS A 162 0.72 5.50 -6.85
C LYS A 162 1.25 6.43 -5.77
N LEU A 163 2.26 5.95 -5.05
CA LEU A 163 3.01 6.74 -4.08
C LEU A 163 4.17 7.45 -4.80
N GLU A 164 4.27 8.76 -4.64
CA GLU A 164 5.41 9.55 -5.12
C GLU A 164 5.95 10.46 -4.01
N THR A 165 7.16 10.96 -4.21
CA THR A 165 7.78 11.99 -3.35
C THR A 165 7.87 13.33 -4.06
N ASP A 166 7.86 13.34 -5.40
CA ASP A 166 7.84 14.55 -6.22
C ASP A 166 6.41 14.88 -6.70
N PRO A 167 5.83 16.03 -6.32
CA PRO A 167 4.51 16.46 -6.78
C PRO A 167 4.39 16.55 -8.31
N ASN A 168 5.47 16.88 -9.01
CA ASN A 168 5.45 17.06 -10.47
C ASN A 168 5.30 15.73 -11.22
N LEU A 169 5.68 14.61 -10.59
CA LEU A 169 5.63 13.29 -11.20
C LEU A 169 4.33 12.54 -10.89
N LEU A 170 3.62 12.89 -9.81
CA LEU A 170 2.50 12.12 -9.29
C LEU A 170 1.40 11.89 -10.34
N VAL A 171 0.83 12.96 -10.86
CA VAL A 171 -0.26 12.91 -11.84
C VAL A 171 0.21 12.26 -13.14
N TYR A 172 1.40 12.63 -13.61
CA TYR A 172 1.98 12.06 -14.83
C TYR A 172 2.14 10.53 -14.74
N LYS A 173 2.72 10.03 -13.66
CA LYS A 173 2.91 8.59 -13.44
C LYS A 173 1.59 7.86 -13.19
N ALA A 174 0.63 8.50 -12.52
CA ALA A 174 -0.71 7.94 -12.33
C ALA A 174 -1.45 7.76 -13.67
N ARG A 175 -1.48 8.81 -14.52
CA ARG A 175 -2.05 8.73 -15.87
C ARG A 175 -1.35 7.68 -16.74
N THR A 176 -0.01 7.63 -16.68
CA THR A 176 0.79 6.63 -17.41
C THR A 176 0.44 5.21 -16.97
N ALA A 177 0.22 4.99 -15.66
CA ALA A 177 -0.19 3.69 -15.14
C ALA A 177 -1.59 3.28 -15.66
N LEU A 178 -2.57 4.19 -15.68
CA LEU A 178 -3.89 3.92 -16.25
C LEU A 178 -3.80 3.48 -17.70
N GLN A 179 -3.07 4.23 -18.53
CA GLN A 179 -2.91 3.91 -19.95
C GLN A 179 -2.22 2.57 -20.18
N ARG A 180 -1.22 2.24 -19.36
CA ARG A 180 -0.43 1.02 -19.52
C ARG A 180 -1.17 -0.26 -19.08
N TYR A 181 -2.00 -0.16 -18.06
CA TYR A 181 -2.58 -1.34 -17.39
C TYR A 181 -4.10 -1.39 -17.46
N ALA A 182 -4.75 -0.42 -18.12
CA ALA A 182 -6.20 -0.38 -18.36
C ALA A 182 -7.08 -0.60 -17.11
N HIS A 183 -6.61 -0.24 -15.93
CA HIS A 183 -7.41 -0.31 -14.71
C HIS A 183 -8.26 0.95 -14.54
N HIS A 184 -9.24 0.87 -13.64
CA HIS A 184 -10.37 1.78 -13.60
C HIS A 184 -10.08 3.07 -12.83
N LEU A 185 -9.18 3.01 -11.86
CA LEU A 185 -8.83 4.14 -10.99
C LEU A 185 -7.40 4.00 -10.47
N VAL A 186 -6.61 5.08 -10.55
CA VAL A 186 -5.38 5.25 -9.76
C VAL A 186 -5.65 6.22 -8.63
N ILE A 187 -5.33 5.81 -7.41
CA ILE A 187 -5.26 6.72 -6.26
C ILE A 187 -3.81 7.13 -6.07
N GLY A 188 -3.51 8.36 -6.45
CA GLY A 188 -2.19 8.97 -6.28
C GLY A 188 -2.07 9.66 -4.93
N ASN A 189 -0.91 9.55 -4.29
CA ASN A 189 -0.63 10.24 -3.04
C ASN A 189 0.86 10.58 -2.91
N LEU A 190 1.17 11.71 -2.25
CA LEU A 190 2.54 12.05 -1.90
C LEU A 190 2.90 11.48 -0.54
N LEU A 191 4.13 10.99 -0.36
CA LEU A 191 4.59 10.43 0.90
C LEU A 191 4.38 11.40 2.08
N SER A 192 4.60 12.69 1.85
CA SER A 192 4.48 13.74 2.85
C SER A 192 3.03 14.09 3.21
N THR A 193 2.07 13.96 2.27
CA THR A 193 0.67 14.39 2.47
C THR A 193 -0.35 13.25 2.46
N ARG A 194 0.08 11.99 2.29
CA ARG A 194 -0.79 10.81 2.09
C ARG A 194 -1.89 10.61 3.14
N LYS A 195 -1.74 11.17 4.34
CA LYS A 195 -2.74 11.06 5.43
C LYS A 195 -3.90 12.04 5.29
N TRP A 196 -3.75 13.08 4.46
CA TRP A 196 -4.70 14.18 4.36
C TRP A 196 -5.10 14.52 2.94
N GLU A 197 -4.38 14.03 1.93
CA GLU A 197 -4.61 14.34 0.53
C GLU A 197 -4.30 13.14 -0.37
N VAL A 198 -5.22 12.89 -1.30
CA VAL A 198 -5.04 11.96 -2.42
C VAL A 198 -5.63 12.57 -3.69
N VAL A 199 -5.18 12.09 -4.85
CA VAL A 199 -5.76 12.40 -6.16
C VAL A 199 -6.33 11.14 -6.76
N PHE A 200 -7.60 11.18 -7.16
CA PHE A 200 -8.23 10.15 -7.97
C PHE A 200 -7.94 10.47 -9.43
N VAL A 201 -7.33 9.53 -10.15
CA VAL A 201 -7.07 9.66 -11.58
C VAL A 201 -7.88 8.58 -12.32
N THR A 202 -8.73 9.01 -13.25
CA THR A 202 -9.66 8.14 -14.00
C THR A 202 -9.44 8.27 -15.51
N PRO A 203 -9.81 7.25 -16.31
CA PRO A 203 -9.74 7.34 -17.77
C PRO A 203 -10.76 8.32 -18.35
N ASP A 204 -11.90 8.51 -17.68
CA ASP A 204 -12.97 9.41 -18.10
C ASP A 204 -12.86 10.78 -17.41
N ALA A 205 -13.44 11.81 -18.04
CA ALA A 205 -13.56 13.15 -17.47
C ALA A 205 -14.23 13.11 -16.06
N PRO A 206 -13.73 13.89 -15.08
CA PRO A 206 -12.77 15.00 -15.20
C PRO A 206 -11.28 14.59 -15.24
N TYR A 207 -10.97 13.30 -15.40
CA TYR A 207 -9.63 12.68 -15.38
C TYR A 207 -8.90 12.76 -14.04
N GLU A 208 -9.10 13.82 -13.28
CA GLU A 208 -8.48 14.07 -11.98
C GLU A 208 -9.47 14.64 -11.00
N ARG A 209 -9.40 14.17 -9.76
CA ARG A 209 -10.17 14.72 -8.65
C ARG A 209 -9.39 14.62 -7.36
N TRP A 210 -9.05 15.76 -6.77
CA TRP A 210 -8.35 15.83 -5.48
C TRP A 210 -9.33 15.66 -4.32
N ILE A 211 -8.96 14.85 -3.35
CA ILE A 211 -9.72 14.59 -2.11
C ILE A 211 -8.83 14.97 -0.93
N ARG A 212 -9.37 15.79 -0.02
CA ARG A 212 -8.64 16.35 1.12
C ARG A 212 -9.43 16.25 2.40
N VAL A 213 -8.75 15.88 3.48
CA VAL A 213 -9.31 16.00 4.84
C VAL A 213 -9.36 17.48 5.23
N PRO A 214 -10.53 18.01 5.66
CA PRO A 214 -10.67 19.39 6.14
C PRO A 214 -9.72 19.67 7.31
N LYS A 215 -9.05 20.83 7.32
CA LYS A 215 -8.06 21.21 8.35
C LYS A 215 -8.57 21.00 9.77
N SER A 216 -9.81 21.39 10.05
CA SER A 216 -10.46 21.26 11.37
C SER A 216 -10.67 19.82 11.84
N LYS A 217 -10.60 18.84 10.92
CA LYS A 217 -10.86 17.42 11.18
C LYS A 217 -9.63 16.54 11.00
N ARG A 218 -8.44 17.09 10.72
CA ARG A 218 -7.24 16.28 10.46
C ARG A 218 -6.76 15.57 11.73
N SER A 219 -6.42 14.29 11.61
CA SER A 219 -5.73 13.56 12.67
C SER A 219 -4.32 14.09 12.88
N LYS A 220 -3.93 14.23 14.15
CA LYS A 220 -2.53 14.47 14.54
C LYS A 220 -1.70 13.30 14.03
N SER A 221 -0.60 13.59 13.33
CA SER A 221 0.30 12.58 12.79
C SER A 221 1.73 12.90 13.17
N ILE A 222 2.46 11.88 13.63
CA ILE A 222 3.92 11.96 13.84
C ILE A 222 4.71 12.03 12.51
N SER A 223 4.09 11.64 11.40
CA SER A 223 4.71 11.58 10.08
C SER A 223 3.88 12.35 9.03
N GLY A 224 4.50 13.27 8.29
CA GLY A 224 3.87 14.02 7.20
C GLY A 224 4.00 15.53 7.36
N ALA A 225 3.79 16.25 6.27
CA ALA A 225 3.92 17.70 6.17
C ALA A 225 2.56 18.31 5.83
N GLU A 226 1.80 18.74 6.84
CA GLU A 226 0.44 19.25 6.66
C GLU A 226 0.42 20.54 5.83
N GLU A 227 1.46 21.36 5.98
CA GLU A 227 1.69 22.60 5.22
C GLU A 227 1.85 22.36 3.71
N GLN A 228 2.15 21.13 3.29
CA GLN A 228 2.30 20.77 1.89
C GLN A 228 0.98 20.37 1.21
N VAL A 229 -0.10 20.18 1.97
CA VAL A 229 -1.40 19.77 1.42
C VAL A 229 -1.94 20.83 0.45
N GLY A 230 -2.28 20.42 -0.77
CA GLY A 230 -2.82 21.30 -1.81
C GLY A 230 -1.77 21.93 -2.74
N LEU A 231 -0.48 21.86 -2.39
CA LEU A 231 0.58 22.42 -3.23
C LEU A 231 0.78 21.62 -4.52
N ALA A 232 0.50 20.33 -4.52
CA ALA A 232 0.66 19.46 -5.68
C ALA A 232 -0.31 19.85 -6.81
N GLU A 233 -1.59 20.02 -6.49
CA GLU A 233 -2.60 20.48 -7.47
C GLU A 233 -2.27 21.87 -8.03
N ALA A 234 -1.88 22.81 -7.15
CA ALA A 234 -1.54 24.17 -7.56
C ALA A 234 -0.35 24.22 -8.54
N LYS A 235 0.68 23.38 -8.32
CA LYS A 235 1.84 23.27 -9.21
C LYS A 235 1.47 22.70 -10.57
N THR A 236 0.59 21.70 -10.62
CA THR A 236 0.14 21.10 -11.90
C THR A 236 -0.74 22.06 -12.70
N ALA A 237 -1.52 22.93 -12.03
CA ALA A 237 -2.44 23.87 -12.68
C ALA A 237 -1.78 25.18 -13.17
N GLY A 238 -0.49 25.42 -12.91
CA GLY A 238 0.24 26.60 -13.42
C GLY A 238 -0.26 27.97 -12.93
N GLY A 239 -1.06 28.02 -11.86
CA GLY A 239 -1.64 29.24 -11.30
C GLY A 239 -1.44 29.36 -9.79
N PRO A 240 -1.66 30.54 -9.18
CA PRO A 240 -1.56 30.70 -7.74
C PRO A 240 -2.54 29.73 -7.07
N ALA A 241 -2.11 29.12 -5.95
CA ALA A 241 -2.89 28.17 -5.17
C ALA A 241 -4.24 28.77 -4.76
N ALA A 242 -5.27 28.58 -5.59
CA ALA A 242 -6.62 29.01 -5.31
C ALA A 242 -7.30 27.89 -4.51
N PRO A 243 -7.78 28.16 -3.28
CA PRO A 243 -8.57 27.20 -2.56
C PRO A 243 -9.95 27.14 -3.21
N LYS A 244 -10.16 26.22 -4.15
CA LYS A 244 -11.51 25.86 -4.60
C LYS A 244 -12.00 24.64 -3.83
N ASN A 245 -12.41 24.92 -2.61
CA ASN A 245 -13.72 24.59 -2.04
C ASN A 245 -13.81 25.34 -0.71
N GLY A 246 -14.82 26.19 -0.61
CA GLY A 246 -14.90 27.24 0.40
C GLY A 246 -14.94 26.74 1.83
N GLU A 247 -14.33 27.53 2.71
CA GLU A 247 -14.98 28.04 3.93
C GLU A 247 -14.06 29.09 4.57
N THR A 248 -14.50 30.36 4.44
CA THR A 248 -14.14 31.45 5.33
C THR A 248 -14.75 31.19 6.69
N GLY A 249 -13.93 31.09 7.73
CA GLY A 249 -14.37 31.04 9.11
C GLY A 249 -13.18 31.20 10.04
N GLY A 250 -13.04 32.39 10.63
CA GLY A 250 -12.18 32.57 11.80
C GLY A 250 -12.74 31.79 12.98
N ASP A 251 -11.88 31.41 13.91
CA ASP A 251 -12.03 31.77 15.33
C ASP A 251 -10.99 31.09 16.21
N ASN A 252 -10.43 31.94 17.09
CA ASN A 252 -10.03 31.72 18.47
C ASN A 252 -9.50 30.33 18.88
N GLU A 253 -8.19 30.32 19.13
CA GLU A 253 -7.56 29.45 20.10
C GLU A 253 -8.22 29.61 21.47
N GLN A 254 -9.02 28.64 21.88
CA GLN A 254 -9.28 28.41 23.30
C GLN A 254 -9.57 26.93 23.56
N GLY A 255 -8.97 26.45 24.65
CA GLY A 255 -8.73 25.05 24.94
C GLY A 255 -9.97 24.18 25.10
N GLN A 256 -9.86 22.97 24.56
CA GLN A 256 -10.18 21.74 25.29
C GLN A 256 -9.39 20.63 24.62
N ASP A 257 -8.42 20.09 25.35
CA ASP A 257 -7.59 18.94 24.98
C ASP A 257 -8.40 17.65 25.12
N SER A 258 -9.60 17.63 24.53
CA SER A 258 -10.30 16.38 24.26
C SER A 258 -9.57 15.73 23.08
N ILE A 259 -9.35 14.42 23.17
CA ILE A 259 -8.82 13.59 22.10
C ILE A 259 -9.79 13.72 20.91
N ARG A 260 -9.61 14.76 20.09
CA ARG A 260 -10.39 14.95 18.87
C ARG A 260 -9.99 13.84 17.92
N GLU A 261 -10.89 12.88 17.76
CA GLU A 261 -10.78 11.80 16.80
C GLU A 261 -10.67 12.42 15.40
N GLY A 262 -9.43 12.52 14.92
CA GLY A 262 -9.18 13.09 13.61
C GLY A 262 -9.66 12.14 12.54
N MET A 263 -10.28 12.70 11.52
CA MET A 263 -10.73 11.99 10.33
C MET A 263 -9.52 11.47 9.54
N GLU A 264 -9.53 10.17 9.29
CA GLU A 264 -8.62 9.52 8.35
C GLU A 264 -9.09 9.75 6.91
N ILE A 265 -8.14 9.85 5.97
CA ILE A 265 -8.46 10.10 4.55
C ILE A 265 -9.30 8.96 3.95
N GLU A 266 -9.16 7.74 4.45
CA GLU A 266 -9.92 6.55 4.06
C GLU A 266 -11.43 6.75 4.27
N ALA A 267 -11.85 7.55 5.26
CA ALA A 267 -13.25 7.91 5.48
C ALA A 267 -13.84 8.73 4.31
N LEU A 268 -13.00 9.35 3.49
CA LEU A 268 -13.39 10.06 2.27
C LEU A 268 -13.18 9.20 1.00
N ILE A 269 -12.13 8.38 0.97
CA ILE A 269 -11.80 7.51 -0.16
C ILE A 269 -12.88 6.44 -0.36
N ILE A 270 -13.23 5.70 0.70
CA ILE A 270 -14.10 4.52 0.59
C ILE A 270 -15.50 4.87 0.09
N PRO A 271 -16.20 5.91 0.59
CA PRO A 271 -17.52 6.26 0.07
C PRO A 271 -17.51 6.67 -1.40
N GLU A 272 -16.48 7.40 -1.86
CA GLU A 272 -16.35 7.77 -3.27
C GLU A 272 -16.07 6.54 -4.14
N LEU A 273 -15.24 5.61 -3.65
CA LEU A 273 -14.96 4.37 -4.35
C LEU A 273 -16.22 3.49 -4.48
N VAL A 274 -17.04 3.39 -3.43
CA VAL A 274 -18.32 2.66 -3.47
C VAL A 274 -19.26 3.24 -4.51
N LYS A 275 -19.33 4.58 -4.67
CA LYS A 275 -20.12 5.23 -5.72
C LYS A 275 -19.62 4.85 -7.12
N LEU A 276 -18.31 4.90 -7.35
CA LEU A 276 -17.72 4.54 -8.64
C LEU A 276 -17.98 3.07 -8.98
N HIS A 277 -17.79 2.16 -8.01
CA HIS A 277 -18.02 0.74 -8.19
C HIS A 277 -19.49 0.41 -8.45
N SER A 278 -20.41 1.04 -7.71
CA SER A 278 -21.85 0.88 -7.93
C SER A 278 -22.28 1.32 -9.32
N ASN A 279 -21.75 2.45 -9.81
CA ASN A 279 -22.01 2.93 -11.18
C ASN A 279 -21.45 1.97 -12.23
N MET A 280 -20.29 1.39 -11.98
CA MET A 280 -19.66 0.42 -12.88
C MET A 280 -20.46 -0.89 -12.96
N ILE A 281 -20.94 -1.41 -11.82
CA ILE A 281 -21.85 -2.56 -11.77
C ILE A 281 -23.14 -2.26 -12.55
N ALA A 282 -23.74 -1.08 -12.34
CA ALA A 282 -24.96 -0.68 -13.03
C ALA A 282 -24.77 -0.59 -14.55
N LYS A 283 -23.66 -0.01 -15.01
CA LYS A 283 -23.31 0.05 -16.44
C LYS A 283 -23.10 -1.34 -17.05
N HIS A 284 -22.44 -2.24 -16.33
CA HIS A 284 -22.20 -3.60 -16.80
C HIS A 284 -23.50 -4.43 -16.91
N ASN A 285 -24.47 -4.17 -16.05
CA ASN A 285 -25.75 -4.88 -16.04
C ASN A 285 -26.84 -4.22 -16.91
N ALA A 286 -26.56 -3.06 -17.52
CA ALA A 286 -27.52 -2.39 -18.39
C ALA A 286 -27.69 -3.19 -19.71
N PRO A 287 -28.93 -3.39 -20.19
CA PRO A 287 -29.14 -4.01 -21.49
C PRO A 287 -28.53 -3.15 -22.61
N ALA A 288 -27.85 -3.80 -23.55
CA ALA A 288 -27.27 -3.18 -24.75
C ALA A 288 -28.33 -2.55 -25.67
#